data_AF-A0A2D9F6P3-F1
#
_entry.id   AF-A0A2D9F6P3-F1
#
_cell.length_a   1.000
_cell.length_b   1.000
_cell.length_c   1.000
_cell.angle_alpha   90.00
_cell.angle_beta   90.00
_cell.angle_gamma   90.00
#
_symmetry.space_group_name_H-M   'P 1'
#
loop_
_entity.id
_entity.type
_entity.pdbx_description
1 polymer ?
#
loop_
_entity_poly.entity_id
_entity_poly.type
_entity_poly.pdbx_seq_one_letter_code
_entity_poly.pdbx_strand_id
1 'polypeptide(L)'
;MSEQLMILPPHVLERAFGKSCKKRGHAAQPGSGPKGETCKTCAHLYRHRSRSGKIFRKCDLVKWTFGPATDIRAGDPACSFWESQNEG
;
A
#
# COMPACT_ATOMS: atom_id res chain seq x y z
N MET A 1 -33.14 0.03 36.23
CA MET A 1 -33.72 -0.81 35.17
C MET A 1 -33.68 0.03 33.89
N SER A 2 -32.51 0.37 33.33
CA SER A 2 -31.48 -0.49 32.70
C SER A 2 -32.01 -1.24 31.48
N GLU A 3 -32.43 -0.54 30.40
CA GLU A 3 -32.87 -1.26 29.19
C GLU A 3 -32.80 -0.43 27.89
N GLN A 4 -31.67 0.22 27.62
CA GLN A 4 -31.39 0.75 26.28
C GLN A 4 -29.93 0.52 25.90
N LEU A 5 -29.59 -0.74 25.72
CA LEU A 5 -28.43 -1.16 24.94
C LEU A 5 -28.85 -2.38 24.12
N MET A 6 -28.52 -2.38 22.83
CA MET A 6 -28.83 -3.41 21.80
C MET A 6 -30.25 -3.22 21.22
N ILE A 7 -30.44 -3.05 19.91
CA ILE A 7 -30.11 -4.00 18.85
C ILE A 7 -29.83 -3.20 17.55
N LEU A 8 -28.55 -3.03 17.19
CA LEU A 8 -28.22 -2.66 15.81
C LEU A 8 -28.36 -3.93 14.95
N PRO A 9 -29.08 -3.88 13.82
CA PRO A 9 -29.35 -5.06 13.03
C PRO A 9 -28.06 -5.58 12.35
N PRO A 10 -27.89 -6.92 12.22
CA PRO A 10 -26.63 -7.56 11.81
C PRO A 10 -26.14 -7.13 10.42
N HIS A 11 -27.04 -6.72 9.53
CA HIS A 11 -26.69 -6.21 8.20
C HIS A 11 -25.93 -4.87 8.22
N VAL A 12 -25.96 -4.12 9.34
CA VAL A 12 -25.18 -2.88 9.51
C VAL A 12 -23.73 -3.19 9.88
N LEU A 13 -23.47 -4.28 10.61
CA LEU A 13 -22.11 -4.71 11.00
C LEU A 13 -21.34 -5.33 9.82
N GLU A 14 -22.00 -6.10 8.94
CA GLU A 14 -21.35 -6.74 7.80
C GLU A 14 -20.76 -5.75 6.78
N ARG A 15 -21.34 -4.55 6.67
CA ARG A 15 -20.89 -3.50 5.74
C ARG A 15 -19.68 -2.71 6.24
N ALA A 16 -19.35 -2.83 7.53
CA ALA A 16 -18.26 -2.11 8.17
C ALA A 16 -16.89 -2.76 7.93
N PHE A 17 -16.83 -4.07 7.72
CA PHE A 17 -15.61 -4.80 7.42
C PHE A 17 -15.40 -4.92 5.91
N GLY A 18 -15.22 -3.78 5.25
CA GLY A 18 -14.74 -3.77 3.86
C GLY A 18 -13.48 -4.64 3.76
N LYS A 19 -13.55 -5.70 2.94
CA LYS A 19 -12.45 -6.65 2.69
C LYS A 19 -11.15 -5.86 2.47
N SER A 20 -10.21 -5.95 3.40
CA SER A 20 -8.88 -5.40 3.23
C SER A 20 -8.17 -6.21 2.15
N CYS A 21 -8.25 -5.76 0.90
CA CYS A 21 -7.45 -6.33 -0.17
C CYS A 21 -5.98 -6.25 0.27
N LYS A 22 -5.37 -7.41 0.53
CA LYS A 22 -3.94 -7.52 0.84
C LYS A 22 -3.18 -6.72 -0.19
N LYS A 23 -2.47 -5.68 0.24
CA LYS A 23 -1.69 -4.83 -0.66
C LYS A 23 -0.52 -5.66 -1.16
N ARG A 24 -0.50 -5.92 -2.47
CA ARG A 24 0.53 -6.69 -3.17
C ARG A 24 1.38 -5.77 -4.06
N GLY A 25 1.54 -4.52 -3.65
CA GLY A 25 2.23 -3.49 -4.42
C GLY A 25 3.75 -3.54 -4.32
N HIS A 26 4.30 -4.17 -3.28
CA HIS A 26 5.73 -4.31 -3.07
C HIS A 26 6.26 -5.62 -3.67
N ALA A 27 7.48 -5.58 -4.20
CA ALA A 27 8.16 -6.76 -4.74
C ALA A 27 8.41 -7.83 -3.68
N ALA A 28 8.74 -7.41 -2.46
CA ALA A 28 8.88 -8.26 -1.29
C ALA A 28 8.21 -7.59 -0.08
N GLN A 29 8.18 -8.30 1.05
CA GLN A 29 7.63 -7.78 2.30
C GLN A 29 8.35 -6.48 2.71
N PRO A 30 7.62 -5.37 2.95
CA PRO A 30 8.24 -4.15 3.48
C PRO A 30 8.93 -4.42 4.81
N GLY A 31 10.16 -3.90 4.97
CA GLY A 31 10.98 -4.12 6.16
C GLY A 31 11.96 -5.29 6.06
N SER A 32 11.95 -6.04 4.95
CA SER A 32 12.94 -7.07 4.67
C SER A 32 14.23 -6.54 4.02
N GLY A 33 14.28 -5.24 3.70
CA GLY A 33 15.42 -4.54 3.12
C GLY A 33 16.34 -3.87 4.14
N PRO A 34 17.27 -3.02 3.67
CA PRO A 34 18.20 -2.29 4.54
C PRO A 34 17.48 -1.41 5.57
N LYS A 35 17.97 -1.45 6.82
CA LYS A 35 17.39 -0.68 7.94
C LYS A 35 17.62 0.82 7.70
N GLY A 36 16.55 1.60 7.80
CA GLY A 36 16.58 3.06 7.61
C GLY A 36 16.22 3.51 6.19
N GLU A 37 16.22 2.60 5.22
CA GLU A 37 15.82 2.91 3.85
C GLU A 37 14.32 2.71 3.64
N THR A 38 13.78 3.44 2.66
CA THR A 38 12.35 3.42 2.35
C THR A 38 12.11 3.27 0.85
N CYS A 39 10.89 2.92 0.46
CA CYS A 39 10.49 2.91 -0.95
C CYS A 39 10.70 4.27 -1.63
N LYS A 40 10.82 5.38 -0.89
CA LYS A 40 11.12 6.72 -1.41
C LYS A 40 12.51 6.83 -2.04
N THR A 41 13.50 6.12 -1.48
CA THR A 41 14.92 6.15 -1.91
C THR A 41 15.25 5.03 -2.90
N CYS A 42 14.27 4.19 -3.22
CA CYS A 42 14.41 3.04 -4.12
C CYS A 42 14.43 3.47 -5.59
N ALA A 43 15.36 2.93 -6.38
CA ALA A 43 15.45 3.12 -7.82
C ALA A 43 14.20 2.60 -8.57
N HIS A 44 13.55 1.54 -8.07
CA HIS A 44 12.36 0.95 -8.69
C HIS A 44 11.04 1.65 -8.35
N LEU A 45 11.08 2.84 -7.72
CA LEU A 45 9.87 3.61 -7.41
C LEU A 45 9.31 4.25 -8.69
N TYR A 46 8.26 3.65 -9.24
CA TYR A 46 7.54 4.20 -10.37
C TYR A 46 6.46 5.21 -9.93
N ARG A 47 6.42 6.37 -10.59
CA ARG A 47 5.43 7.44 -10.34
C ARG A 47 4.49 7.58 -11.53
N HIS A 48 3.36 6.88 -11.47
CA HIS A 48 2.34 6.96 -12.50
C HIS A 48 1.50 8.24 -12.35
N ARG A 49 1.54 9.12 -13.36
CA ARG A 49 0.68 10.31 -13.42
C ARG A 49 -0.62 9.97 -14.13
N SER A 50 -1.73 10.17 -13.44
CA SER A 50 -3.05 10.07 -14.06
C SER A 50 -3.43 11.34 -14.82
N ARG A 51 -4.43 11.21 -15.71
CA ARG A 51 -4.99 12.35 -16.48
C ARG A 51 -5.54 13.46 -15.60
N SER A 52 -5.95 13.16 -14.36
CA SER A 52 -6.42 14.14 -13.37
C SER A 52 -5.31 14.76 -12.52
N GLY A 53 -4.04 14.51 -12.84
CA GLY A 53 -2.89 15.05 -12.12
C GLY A 53 -2.53 14.31 -10.83
N LYS A 54 -3.29 13.29 -10.41
CA LYS A 54 -2.94 12.46 -9.26
C LYS A 54 -1.73 11.59 -9.58
N ILE A 55 -0.79 11.50 -8.64
CA ILE A 55 0.41 10.67 -8.72
C ILE A 55 0.20 9.40 -7.90
N PHE A 56 0.22 8.26 -8.58
CA PHE A 56 0.21 6.94 -7.97
C PHE A 56 1.63 6.40 -7.91
N ARG A 57 2.01 5.87 -6.75
CA ARG A 57 3.33 5.29 -6.54
C ARG A 57 3.20 3.78 -6.63
N LYS A 58 4.00 3.17 -7.49
CA LYS A 58 3.98 1.74 -7.77
C LYS A 58 5.41 1.21 -7.79
N CYS A 59 5.59 -0.06 -7.47
CA CYS A 59 6.87 -0.73 -7.62
C CYS A 59 6.96 -1.25 -9.06
N ASP A 60 8.05 -0.96 -9.75
CA ASP A 60 8.24 -1.37 -11.15
C ASP A 60 8.51 -2.88 -11.30
N LEU A 61 9.08 -3.50 -10.26
CA LEU A 61 9.35 -4.95 -10.19
C LEU A 61 8.09 -5.82 -10.09
N VAL A 62 6.92 -5.21 -9.85
CA VAL A 62 5.65 -5.93 -9.69
C VAL A 62 4.73 -5.62 -10.86
N LYS A 63 4.10 -6.66 -11.42
CA LYS A 63 3.02 -6.47 -12.39
C LYS A 63 1.80 -5.83 -11.71
N TRP A 64 1.56 -4.56 -11.99
CA TRP A 64 0.47 -3.79 -11.39
C TRP A 64 -0.81 -3.84 -12.24
N THR A 65 -1.96 -3.93 -11.59
CA THR A 65 -3.29 -4.08 -12.24
C THR A 65 -4.06 -2.77 -12.31
N PHE A 66 -3.37 -1.63 -12.32
CA PHE A 66 -3.95 -0.27 -12.26
C PHE A 66 -4.87 0.03 -11.06
N GLY A 67 -5.06 -0.92 -10.15
CA GLY A 67 -5.89 -0.79 -8.96
C GLY A 67 -5.13 -0.33 -7.71
N PRO A 68 -5.86 0.04 -6.65
CA PRO A 68 -5.29 0.53 -5.39
C PRO A 68 -4.55 -0.54 -4.58
N ALA A 69 -4.81 -1.83 -4.87
CA ALA A 69 -4.14 -2.95 -4.19
C ALA A 69 -2.64 -3.03 -4.51
N THR A 70 -2.18 -2.39 -5.59
CA THR A 70 -0.78 -2.37 -6.01
C THR A 70 -0.11 -1.03 -5.77
N ASP A 71 -0.78 -0.09 -5.10
CA ASP A 71 -0.19 1.19 -4.73
C ASP A 71 0.67 1.03 -3.48
N ILE A 72 1.86 1.63 -3.52
CA ILE A 72 2.82 1.66 -2.42
C ILE A 72 2.92 3.06 -1.84
N ARG A 73 3.30 3.18 -0.57
CA ARG A 73 3.58 4.48 0.06
C ARG A 73 5.08 4.75 0.02
N ALA A 74 5.44 6.02 -0.14
CA ALA A 74 6.84 6.42 -0.12
C ALA A 74 7.51 6.13 1.23
N GLY A 75 6.75 6.22 2.33
CA GLY A 75 7.24 5.91 3.68
C GLY A 75 7.22 4.44 4.04
N ASP A 76 6.83 3.54 3.13
CA ASP A 76 6.91 2.11 3.42
C ASP A 76 8.39 1.70 3.52
N PRO A 77 8.76 0.84 4.49
CA PRO A 77 10.14 0.42 4.66
C PRO A 77 10.64 -0.34 3.43
N ALA A 78 11.96 -0.24 3.18
CA ALA A 78 12.59 -0.93 2.07
C ALA A 78 12.34 -2.44 2.10
N CYS A 79 12.20 -3.03 0.92
CA CYS A 79 12.07 -4.47 0.74
C CYS A 79 13.41 -5.08 0.31
N SER A 80 13.54 -6.40 0.24
CA SER A 80 14.81 -7.06 -0.10
C SER A 80 15.32 -6.78 -1.51
N PHE A 81 14.46 -6.29 -2.41
CA PHE A 81 14.82 -5.83 -3.77
C PHE A 81 15.00 -4.32 -3.83
N TRP A 82 15.39 -3.69 -2.73
CA TRP A 82 15.67 -2.27 -2.72
C TRP A 82 17.02 -2.02 -3.39
N GLU A 83 17.05 -1.05 -4.31
CA GLU A 83 18.25 -0.55 -4.97
C GLU A 83 18.33 0.96 -4.75
N SER A 84 19.54 1.47 -4.48
CA SER A 84 19.76 2.90 -4.26
C SER A 84 19.56 3.68 -5.55
N GLN A 85 18.83 4.80 -5.49
CA GLN A 85 18.69 5.69 -6.66
C GLN A 85 19.96 6.51 -6.96
N ASN A 86 20.97 6.48 -6.09
CA ASN A 86 22.06 7.45 -6.03
C ASN A 86 23.43 6.92 -6.53
N GLU A 87 23.47 5.92 -7.41
CA GLU A 87 24.69 5.55 -8.11
C GLU A 87 24.78 6.28 -9.47
N GLY A 88 25.43 7.45 -9.43
CA GLY A 88 25.90 8.25 -10.55
C GLY A 88 27.11 9.07 -10.12
#